data_AF-D2GWU2-F1
#
_entry.id   AF-D2GWU2-F1
#
_cell.length_a   1.000
_cell.length_b   1.000
_cell.length_c   1.000
_cell.angle_alpha   90.00
_cell.angle_beta   90.00
_cell.angle_gamma   90.00
#
_symmetry.space_group_name_H-M   'P 1'
#
loop_
_entity.id
_entity.type
_entity.pdbx_description
1 polymer ?
#
loop_
_entity_poly.entity_id
_entity_poly.type
_entity_poly.pdbx_seq_one_letter_code
_entity_poly.pdbx_strand_id
1 'polypeptide(L)'
;AGTFSCTMKFTVRDCDPDTGVPAEEGYDDEYVLEDLEVTVSDHIQKVLKPNFAAAWEEVGDTFEKEETFALSSTKTLEEAVNNIITFLGMQPCERSDKVPENKNSHSLYLAGVYRGGYDLLVRSRLALADGVTMQVTVRSKEGTPVDVILASVG
;
A
#
# COMPACT_ATOMS: atom_id res chain seq x y z
N ALA A 1 -9.02 2.98 -2.70
CA ALA A 1 -8.36 4.29 -2.58
C ALA A 1 -9.42 5.37 -2.38
N GLY A 2 -9.05 6.49 -1.76
CA GLY A 2 -9.87 7.70 -1.70
C GLY A 2 -9.16 8.84 -2.42
N THR A 3 -9.89 9.64 -3.19
CA THR A 3 -9.35 10.77 -3.94
C THR A 3 -9.94 12.06 -3.39
N PHE A 4 -9.08 13.05 -3.12
CA PHE A 4 -9.47 14.36 -2.62
C PHE A 4 -9.15 15.43 -3.66
N SER A 5 -10.18 16.07 -4.20
CA SER A 5 -9.97 17.29 -4.99
C SER A 5 -9.57 18.44 -4.09
N CYS A 6 -8.42 19.02 -4.39
CA CYS A 6 -7.76 20.00 -3.53
C CYS A 6 -7.88 21.40 -4.14
N THR A 7 -8.30 22.37 -3.33
CA THR A 7 -8.32 23.79 -3.70
C THR A 7 -7.71 24.60 -2.56
N MET A 8 -6.64 25.34 -2.87
CA MET A 8 -6.05 26.29 -1.94
C MET A 8 -6.94 27.52 -1.86
N LYS A 9 -7.40 27.87 -0.67
CA LYS A 9 -8.18 29.09 -0.41
C LYS A 9 -7.34 30.06 0.40
N PHE A 10 -7.25 31.31 -0.04
CA PHE A 10 -6.37 32.30 0.57
C PHE A 10 -6.92 33.71 0.39
N THR A 11 -6.49 34.63 1.25
CA THR A 11 -6.80 36.06 1.10
C THR A 11 -5.61 36.76 0.47
N VAL A 12 -5.83 37.41 -0.67
CA VAL A 12 -4.83 38.23 -1.37
C VAL A 12 -4.79 39.61 -0.73
N ARG A 13 -3.57 40.08 -0.44
CA ARG A 13 -3.30 41.48 -0.08
C ARG A 13 -2.20 42.00 -0.98
N ASP A 14 -2.50 43.07 -1.70
CA ASP A 14 -1.52 43.71 -2.58
C ASP A 14 -0.43 44.39 -1.75
N CYS A 15 0.83 44.21 -2.16
CA CYS A 15 1.97 44.86 -1.52
C CYS A 15 2.48 46.00 -2.40
N ASP A 16 2.82 47.12 -1.78
CA ASP A 16 3.58 48.18 -2.44
C ASP A 16 4.97 47.62 -2.84
N PRO A 17 5.36 47.70 -4.12
CA PRO A 17 6.57 47.03 -4.62
C PRO A 17 7.88 47.67 -4.17
N ASP A 18 7.86 48.94 -3.75
CA ASP A 18 9.05 49.69 -3.33
C ASP A 18 9.29 49.57 -1.81
N THR A 19 8.22 49.44 -1.02
CA THR A 19 8.26 49.39 0.45
C THR A 19 7.96 48.01 1.04
N GLY A 20 7.33 47.13 0.26
CA GLY A 20 6.89 45.80 0.69
C GLY A 20 5.71 45.82 1.68
N VAL A 21 5.09 46.98 1.91
CA VAL A 21 3.97 47.13 2.86
C VAL A 21 2.69 46.59 2.21
N PRO A 22 1.99 45.62 2.84
CA PRO A 22 0.71 45.12 2.34
C PRO A 22 -0.43 46.10 2.60
N ALA A 23 -1.43 46.10 1.72
CA ALA A 23 -2.69 46.78 1.93
C ALA A 23 -3.41 46.23 3.18
N GLU A 24 -4.15 47.10 3.87
CA GLU A 24 -4.95 46.71 5.04
C GLU A 24 -6.13 45.81 4.65
N GLU A 25 -6.74 46.10 3.50
CA GLU A 25 -7.83 45.32 2.93
C GLU A 25 -7.28 44.26 1.95
N GLY A 26 -8.00 43.14 1.86
CA GLY A 26 -7.70 42.05 0.94
C GLY A 26 -8.99 41.42 0.43
N TYR A 27 -8.87 40.54 -0.56
CA TYR A 27 -9.99 39.79 -1.11
C TYR A 27 -9.68 38.29 -1.11
N ASP A 28 -10.73 37.47 -0.99
CA ASP A 28 -10.57 36.02 -1.03
C ASP A 28 -10.39 35.53 -2.46
N ASP A 29 -9.46 34.59 -2.63
CA ASP A 29 -9.15 33.94 -3.90
C ASP A 29 -8.91 32.44 -3.70
N GLU A 30 -9.00 31.67 -4.77
CA GLU A 30 -8.86 30.22 -4.76
C GLU A 30 -7.97 29.73 -5.92
N TYR A 31 -7.14 28.73 -5.65
CA TYR A 31 -6.29 28.08 -6.64
C TYR A 31 -6.48 26.57 -6.61
N VAL A 32 -6.92 25.99 -7.73
CA VAL A 32 -7.16 24.55 -7.86
C VAL A 32 -5.81 23.81 -7.91
N LEU A 33 -5.67 22.77 -7.09
CA LEU A 33 -4.51 21.90 -7.01
C LEU A 33 -4.81 20.54 -7.64
N GLU A 34 -3.77 19.73 -7.80
CA GLU A 34 -3.91 18.33 -8.19
C GLU A 34 -4.68 17.53 -7.14
N ASP A 35 -5.36 16.47 -7.57
CA ASP A 35 -6.04 15.56 -6.66
C ASP A 35 -5.02 14.82 -5.78
N LEU A 36 -5.34 14.69 -4.49
CA LEU A 36 -4.56 13.88 -3.55
C LEU A 36 -5.18 12.48 -3.48
N GLU A 37 -4.39 11.46 -3.80
CA GLU A 37 -4.79 10.06 -3.64
C GLU A 37 -4.29 9.51 -2.31
N VAL A 38 -5.19 8.84 -1.57
CA VAL A 38 -4.89 8.05 -0.39
C VAL A 38 -5.19 6.59 -0.68
N THR A 39 -4.18 5.76 -0.57
CA THR A 39 -4.17 4.33 -0.93
C THR A 39 -4.13 3.44 0.31
N VAL A 40 -4.15 2.11 0.10
CA VAL A 40 -3.97 1.14 1.20
C VAL A 40 -2.59 1.27 1.85
N SER A 41 -1.57 1.62 1.06
CA SER A 41 -0.19 1.76 1.55
C SER A 41 -0.02 2.87 2.59
N ASP A 42 -0.82 3.93 2.49
CA ASP A 42 -0.81 5.06 3.44
C ASP A 42 -1.32 4.67 4.84
N HIS A 43 -1.96 3.50 4.96
CA HIS A 43 -2.46 2.96 6.23
C HIS A 43 -1.49 1.96 6.88
N ILE A 44 -0.37 1.65 6.22
CA ILE A 44 0.54 0.57 6.59
C ILE A 44 1.97 1.08 6.71
N GLN A 45 2.56 0.92 7.87
CA GLN A 45 3.99 1.17 8.08
C GLN A 45 4.79 -0.10 7.76
N LYS A 46 5.79 -0.01 6.88
CA LYS A 46 6.75 -1.10 6.60
C LYS A 46 7.48 -1.52 7.88
N VAL A 47 7.57 -2.83 8.14
CA VAL A 47 8.34 -3.38 9.27
C VAL A 47 9.15 -4.60 8.83
N LEU A 48 10.42 -4.65 9.25
CA LEU A 48 11.26 -5.81 8.99
C LEU A 48 10.95 -6.93 9.99
N LYS A 49 10.57 -8.11 9.49
CA LYS A 49 10.49 -9.35 10.27
C LYS A 49 11.58 -10.31 9.78
N PRO A 50 12.71 -10.48 10.51
CA PRO A 50 13.81 -11.35 10.08
C PRO A 50 13.44 -12.84 9.98
N ASN A 51 12.43 -13.26 10.75
CA ASN A 51 11.86 -14.60 10.71
C ASN A 51 10.35 -14.45 10.53
N PHE A 52 9.90 -14.53 9.28
CA PHE A 52 8.49 -14.34 8.94
C PHE A 52 7.65 -15.47 9.53
N ALA A 53 8.15 -16.71 9.51
CA ALA A 53 7.43 -17.86 10.06
C ALA A 53 7.13 -17.69 11.56
N ALA A 54 8.10 -17.25 12.36
CA ALA A 54 7.88 -16.99 13.78
C ALA A 54 6.83 -15.89 14.01
N ALA A 55 6.87 -14.79 13.25
CA ALA A 55 5.88 -13.72 13.34
C ALA A 55 4.48 -14.19 12.89
N TRP A 56 4.43 -15.05 11.86
CA TRP A 56 3.20 -15.64 11.33
C TRP A 56 2.49 -16.53 12.35
N GLU A 57 3.26 -17.33 13.10
CA GLU A 57 2.74 -18.14 14.20
C GLU A 57 2.36 -17.28 15.41
N GLU A 58 3.14 -16.24 15.74
CA GLU A 58 2.84 -15.33 16.86
C GLU A 58 1.52 -14.57 16.67
N VAL A 59 1.22 -14.15 15.43
CA VAL A 59 -0.06 -13.49 15.11
C VAL A 59 -1.22 -14.47 15.22
N GLY A 60 -1.03 -15.74 14.84
CA GLY A 60 -2.07 -16.77 14.85
C GLY A 60 -3.10 -16.62 13.73
N ASP A 61 -4.01 -17.57 13.62
CA ASP A 61 -4.97 -17.71 12.52
C ASP A 61 -6.39 -17.20 12.82
N THR A 62 -6.59 -16.53 13.97
CA THR A 62 -7.91 -16.10 14.46
C THR A 62 -8.70 -15.27 13.44
N PHE A 63 -8.01 -14.40 12.70
CA PHE A 63 -8.59 -13.60 11.62
C PHE A 63 -7.96 -13.92 10.26
N GLU A 64 -7.34 -15.10 10.10
CA GLU A 64 -6.78 -15.48 8.81
C GLU A 64 -7.86 -15.49 7.73
N LYS A 65 -7.56 -14.86 6.60
CA LYS A 65 -8.37 -14.99 5.39
C LYS A 65 -7.48 -15.25 4.19
N GLU A 66 -8.05 -15.95 3.22
CA GLU A 66 -7.37 -16.33 1.99
C GLU A 66 -8.28 -16.09 0.79
N GLU A 67 -7.71 -15.53 -0.27
CA GLU A 67 -8.39 -15.32 -1.54
C GLU A 67 -7.44 -15.56 -2.73
N THR A 68 -7.99 -15.94 -3.87
CA THR A 68 -7.21 -16.24 -5.08
C THR A 68 -7.57 -15.25 -6.19
N PHE A 69 -6.54 -14.63 -6.78
CA PHE A 69 -6.66 -13.60 -7.81
C PHE A 69 -5.92 -14.02 -9.08
N ALA A 70 -6.45 -13.62 -10.24
CA ALA A 70 -5.80 -13.79 -11.54
C ALA A 70 -5.32 -12.43 -12.06
N LEU A 71 -3.99 -12.27 -12.17
CA LEU A 71 -3.33 -11.10 -12.74
C LEU A 71 -3.15 -11.31 -14.25
N SER A 72 -4.26 -11.21 -14.99
CA SER A 72 -4.30 -11.54 -16.42
C SER A 72 -3.44 -10.64 -17.31
N SER A 73 -3.13 -9.41 -16.87
CA SER A 73 -2.27 -8.46 -17.58
C SER A 73 -0.77 -8.67 -17.28
N THR A 74 -0.43 -9.37 -16.20
CA THR A 74 0.95 -9.55 -15.73
C THR A 74 1.56 -10.83 -16.30
N LYS A 75 2.72 -10.71 -16.94
CA LYS A 75 3.33 -11.82 -17.69
C LYS A 75 4.50 -12.50 -16.98
N THR A 76 5.03 -11.90 -15.92
CA THR A 76 6.17 -12.44 -15.17
C THR A 76 5.92 -12.41 -13.67
N LEU A 77 6.57 -13.32 -12.94
CA LEU A 77 6.49 -13.34 -11.48
C LEU A 77 7.16 -12.12 -10.87
N GLU A 78 8.24 -11.62 -11.47
CA GLU A 78 8.96 -10.43 -11.04
C GLU A 78 8.09 -9.18 -11.10
N GLU A 79 7.35 -9.00 -12.19
CA GLU A 79 6.41 -7.90 -12.35
C GLU A 79 5.29 -8.00 -11.30
N ALA A 80 4.70 -9.19 -11.13
CA ALA A 80 3.66 -9.40 -10.13
C ALA A 80 4.15 -9.09 -8.71
N VAL A 81 5.33 -9.58 -8.34
CA VAL A 81 5.95 -9.32 -7.03
C VAL A 81 6.16 -7.83 -6.80
N ASN A 82 6.74 -7.11 -7.77
CA ASN A 82 6.99 -5.67 -7.65
C ASN A 82 5.70 -4.86 -7.55
N ASN A 83 4.67 -5.24 -8.32
CA ASN A 83 3.35 -4.59 -8.28
C ASN A 83 2.69 -4.77 -6.92
N ILE A 84 2.70 -5.99 -6.36
CA ILE A 84 2.12 -6.26 -5.03
C ILE A 84 2.87 -5.48 -3.94
N ILE A 85 4.21 -5.47 -3.96
CA ILE A 85 5.02 -4.72 -2.99
C ILE A 85 4.72 -3.23 -3.04
N THR A 86 4.63 -2.67 -4.25
CA THR A 86 4.38 -1.25 -4.46
C THR A 86 2.96 -0.88 -4.03
N PHE A 87 1.98 -1.68 -4.43
CA PHE A 87 0.56 -1.45 -4.13
C PHE A 87 0.25 -1.53 -2.63
N LEU A 88 0.74 -2.57 -1.95
CA LEU A 88 0.50 -2.75 -0.51
C LEU A 88 1.40 -1.87 0.34
N GLY A 89 2.53 -1.41 -0.19
CA GLY A 89 3.50 -0.60 0.55
C GLY A 89 4.11 -1.34 1.74
N MET A 90 4.21 -2.68 1.69
CA MET A 90 4.72 -3.50 2.79
C MET A 90 6.20 -3.87 2.62
N GLN A 91 6.83 -4.35 3.69
CA GLN A 91 8.23 -4.77 3.67
C GLN A 91 8.36 -6.23 3.21
N PRO A 92 9.05 -6.53 2.09
CA PRO A 92 9.40 -7.90 1.75
C PRO A 92 10.34 -8.50 2.80
N CYS A 93 10.03 -9.72 3.24
CA CYS A 93 10.79 -10.46 4.23
C CYS A 93 11.66 -11.54 3.55
N GLU A 94 12.77 -11.93 4.18
CA GLU A 94 13.56 -13.11 3.75
C GLU A 94 14.02 -13.09 2.27
N ARG A 95 14.18 -11.89 1.69
CA ARG A 95 14.49 -11.67 0.25
C ARG A 95 13.44 -12.25 -0.71
N SER A 96 12.20 -12.38 -0.26
CA SER A 96 11.10 -12.86 -1.09
C SER A 96 10.69 -11.88 -2.20
N ASP A 97 11.29 -10.69 -2.28
CA ASP A 97 11.20 -9.79 -3.43
C ASP A 97 12.04 -10.27 -4.64
N LYS A 98 12.96 -11.21 -4.42
CA LYS A 98 13.81 -11.78 -5.48
C LYS A 98 13.25 -13.11 -5.96
N VAL A 99 12.72 -13.10 -7.18
CA VAL A 99 12.28 -14.31 -7.86
C VAL A 99 13.52 -15.04 -8.43
N PRO A 100 13.72 -16.33 -8.13
CA PRO A 100 14.78 -17.12 -8.75
C PRO A 100 14.49 -17.38 -10.23
N GLU A 101 15.54 -17.39 -11.06
CA GLU A 101 15.42 -17.71 -12.49
C GLU A 101 14.83 -19.11 -12.71
N ASN A 102 14.11 -19.27 -13.82
CA ASN A 102 13.53 -20.55 -14.28
C ASN A 102 12.52 -21.18 -13.30
N LYS A 103 11.87 -20.38 -12.45
CA LYS A 103 10.75 -20.82 -11.60
C LYS A 103 9.41 -20.36 -12.18
N ASN A 104 8.43 -21.25 -12.14
CA ASN A 104 7.04 -20.97 -12.49
C ASN A 104 6.16 -20.73 -11.25
N SER A 105 6.75 -20.69 -10.06
CA SER A 105 6.06 -20.42 -8.80
C SER A 105 6.98 -19.69 -7.85
N HIS A 106 6.39 -18.83 -7.01
CA HIS A 106 7.12 -18.02 -6.05
C HIS A 106 6.27 -17.75 -4.81
N SER A 107 6.91 -17.59 -3.66
CA SER A 107 6.22 -17.17 -2.43
C SER A 107 6.76 -15.82 -1.99
N LEU A 108 5.87 -14.83 -1.93
CA LEU A 108 6.14 -13.49 -1.44
C LEU A 108 5.65 -13.36 0.01
N TYR A 109 6.52 -12.90 0.90
CA TYR A 109 6.22 -12.63 2.31
C TYR A 109 6.34 -11.14 2.59
N LEU A 110 5.29 -10.54 3.12
CA LEU A 110 5.21 -9.11 3.37
C LEU A 110 4.79 -8.85 4.81
N ALA A 111 5.49 -7.91 5.44
CA ALA A 111 5.19 -7.47 6.79
C ALA A 111 4.97 -5.95 6.85
N GLY A 112 3.98 -5.57 7.64
CA GLY A 112 3.66 -4.19 7.94
C GLY A 112 2.99 -4.08 9.31
N VAL A 113 2.78 -2.85 9.75
CA VAL A 113 1.96 -2.51 10.90
C VAL A 113 0.84 -1.62 10.40
N TYR A 114 -0.40 -2.10 10.50
CA TYR A 114 -1.57 -1.30 10.19
C TYR A 114 -1.75 -0.22 11.27
N ARG A 115 -2.34 0.93 10.90
CA ARG A 115 -2.66 2.01 11.86
C ARG A 115 -3.33 1.45 13.12
N GLY A 116 -2.96 1.98 14.27
CA GLY A 116 -3.36 1.41 15.58
C GLY A 116 -2.36 0.43 16.18
N GLY A 117 -1.30 0.06 15.44
CA GLY A 117 -0.19 -0.75 15.97
C GLY A 117 -0.37 -2.25 15.78
N TYR A 118 -1.27 -2.67 14.89
CA TYR A 118 -1.54 -4.08 14.65
C TYR A 118 -0.61 -4.64 13.58
N ASP A 119 0.14 -5.68 13.92
CA ASP A 119 0.93 -6.44 12.95
C ASP A 119 0.02 -6.98 11.85
N LEU A 120 0.44 -6.76 10.61
CA LEU A 120 -0.26 -7.18 9.40
C LEU A 120 0.74 -7.95 8.54
N LEU A 121 0.46 -9.23 8.33
CA LEU A 121 1.32 -10.13 7.58
C LEU A 121 0.57 -10.65 6.37
N VAL A 122 1.23 -10.65 5.22
CA VAL A 122 0.68 -11.15 3.96
C VAL A 122 1.62 -12.19 3.38
N ARG A 123 1.07 -13.33 3.01
CA ARG A 123 1.75 -14.36 2.23
C ARG A 123 1.04 -14.50 0.89
N SER A 124 1.72 -14.19 -0.19
CA SER A 124 1.22 -14.40 -1.55
C SER A 124 1.97 -15.55 -2.22
N ARG A 125 1.25 -16.59 -2.63
CA ARG A 125 1.78 -17.71 -3.43
C ARG A 125 1.41 -17.49 -4.88
N LEU A 126 2.41 -17.22 -5.70
CA LEU A 126 2.25 -16.93 -7.11
C LEU A 126 2.58 -18.16 -7.96
N ALA A 127 1.84 -18.35 -9.05
CA ALA A 127 2.10 -19.34 -10.07
C ALA A 127 1.96 -18.70 -11.46
N LEU A 128 2.92 -18.97 -12.34
CA LEU A 128 2.95 -18.49 -13.73
C LEU A 128 2.58 -19.64 -14.67
N ALA A 129 1.53 -19.43 -15.46
CA ALA A 129 1.12 -20.26 -16.58
C ALA A 129 0.89 -19.36 -17.81
N ASP A 130 -0.34 -19.28 -18.33
CA ASP A 130 -0.73 -18.32 -19.39
C ASP A 130 -0.85 -16.87 -18.88
N GLY A 131 -0.76 -16.70 -17.56
CA GLY A 131 -0.70 -15.45 -16.81
C GLY A 131 -0.30 -15.76 -15.37
N VAL A 132 -0.26 -14.75 -14.50
CA VAL A 132 0.04 -14.96 -13.07
C VAL A 132 -1.25 -15.18 -12.28
N THR A 133 -1.32 -16.27 -11.54
CA THR A 133 -2.34 -16.50 -10.51
C THR A 133 -1.69 -16.38 -9.15
N MET A 134 -2.35 -15.75 -8.18
CA MET A 134 -1.85 -15.65 -6.82
C MET A 134 -2.90 -16.04 -5.78
N GLN A 135 -2.48 -16.79 -4.78
CA GLN A 135 -3.24 -17.05 -3.56
C GLN A 135 -2.68 -16.15 -2.46
N VAL A 136 -3.48 -15.22 -1.97
CA VAL A 136 -3.11 -14.25 -0.94
C VAL A 136 -3.72 -14.69 0.37
N THR A 137 -2.88 -15.03 1.35
CA THR A 137 -3.27 -15.29 2.74
C THR A 137 -2.85 -14.09 3.59
N VAL A 138 -3.74 -13.56 4.42
CA VAL A 138 -3.49 -12.39 5.28
C VAL A 138 -3.78 -12.75 6.73
N ARG A 139 -2.90 -12.32 7.64
CA ARG A 139 -3.04 -12.47 9.09
C ARG A 139 -2.84 -11.15 9.81
N SER A 140 -3.66 -10.93 10.84
CA SER A 140 -3.49 -9.88 11.84
C SER A 140 -4.22 -10.30 13.12
N LYS A 141 -3.92 -9.60 14.23
CA LYS A 141 -4.64 -9.77 15.50
C LYS A 141 -6.01 -9.06 15.51
N GLU A 142 -6.34 -8.35 14.44
CA GLU A 142 -7.62 -7.68 14.22
C GLU A 142 -8.17 -8.06 12.83
N GLY A 143 -9.50 -8.16 12.69
CA GLY A 143 -10.14 -8.50 11.42
C GLY A 143 -10.11 -7.36 10.39
N THR A 144 -10.20 -6.10 10.82
CA THR A 144 -10.27 -4.94 9.92
C THR A 144 -9.06 -4.81 8.98
N PRO A 145 -7.80 -4.93 9.44
CA PRO A 145 -6.63 -4.93 8.55
C PRO A 145 -6.70 -6.02 7.48
N VAL A 146 -7.16 -7.22 7.84
CA VAL A 146 -7.28 -8.37 6.93
C VAL A 146 -8.29 -8.08 5.83
N ASP A 147 -9.48 -7.58 6.22
CA ASP A 147 -10.55 -7.23 5.29
C ASP A 147 -10.13 -6.14 4.31
N VAL A 148 -9.43 -5.12 4.80
CA VAL A 148 -8.93 -4.03 3.97
C VAL A 148 -7.93 -4.52 2.93
N ILE A 149 -7.01 -5.43 3.27
CA ILE A 149 -6.06 -5.97 2.29
C ILE A 149 -6.78 -6.74 1.18
N LEU A 150 -7.66 -7.68 1.53
CA LEU A 150 -8.33 -8.50 0.53
C LEU A 150 -9.26 -7.67 -0.37
N ALA A 151 -10.01 -6.73 0.21
CA ALA A 151 -10.85 -5.81 -0.54
C ALA A 151 -10.08 -4.80 -1.41
N SER A 152 -8.78 -4.59 -1.14
CA SER A 152 -7.93 -3.70 -1.95
C SER A 152 -7.25 -4.43 -3.11
N VAL A 153 -7.03 -5.75 -2.98
CA VAL A 153 -6.35 -6.55 -4.01
C VAL A 153 -7.31 -7.01 -5.10
N GLY A 154 -8.60 -7.22 -4.77
CA GLY A 154 -9.66 -7.50 -5.74
C GLY A 154 -10.17 -6.25 -6.45
#